data_AF-A0A2E3ZGW7-F1
#
_entry.id   AF-A0A2E3ZGW7-F1
#
_cell.length_a   1.000
_cell.length_b   1.000
_cell.length_c   1.000
_cell.angle_alpha   90.00
_cell.angle_beta   90.00
_cell.angle_gamma   90.00
#
_symmetry.space_group_name_H-M   'P 1'
#
loop_
_entity.id
_entity.type
_entity.pdbx_description
1 polymer ?
#
loop_
_entity_poly.entity_id
_entity_poly.type
_entity_poly.pdbx_seq_one_letter_code
_entity_poly.pdbx_strand_id
1 'polypeptide(L)'
;MHVDVFIPDANLESLVIARMIQLKFDNELFITTEKAEFGFPNEACGLVNSPNILNELELNPLPNSISLSLEKPFALRSEWLEKHLAIILAKNGAKLQTRCRFEINSENSGLLRGATIHQGPITWNKIVNVVYDSTFIQWFGTISSSDGLDAKHKGVRADGTIESWRNKPISSSSILERRTCFGLEKGPFYIDDIIHHAQERIDRIINPPSLP
;
A
#
# COMPACT_ATOMS: atom_id res chain seq x y z
N MET A 1 2.31 -19.62 16.34
CA MET A 1 3.43 -19.17 15.47
C MET A 1 4.02 -17.90 16.07
N HIS A 2 5.34 -17.72 16.03
CA HIS A 2 6.00 -16.48 16.46
C HIS A 2 6.75 -15.87 15.27
N VAL A 3 6.78 -14.53 15.18
CA VAL A 3 7.47 -13.76 14.12
C VAL A 3 8.05 -12.46 14.68
N ASP A 4 9.02 -11.86 14.00
CA ASP A 4 9.55 -10.56 14.42
C ASP A 4 8.57 -9.42 14.14
N VAL A 5 8.09 -9.33 12.91
CA VAL A 5 7.18 -8.25 12.50
C VAL A 5 5.95 -8.85 11.84
N PHE A 6 4.79 -8.50 12.39
CA PHE A 6 3.50 -8.92 11.89
C PHE A 6 2.72 -7.74 11.28
N ILE A 7 2.14 -7.96 10.09
CA ILE A 7 1.29 -7.00 9.38
C ILE A 7 -0.06 -7.68 9.13
N PRO A 8 -1.11 -7.40 9.91
CA PRO A 8 -2.35 -8.19 9.89
C PRO A 8 -3.26 -7.91 8.68
N ASP A 9 -3.27 -6.69 8.14
CA ASP A 9 -4.03 -6.36 6.94
C ASP A 9 -3.25 -5.42 6.04
N ALA A 10 -2.72 -5.99 4.96
CA ALA A 10 -1.80 -5.30 4.08
C ALA A 10 -2.51 -4.36 3.08
N ASN A 11 -1.94 -3.17 2.95
CA ASN A 11 -2.22 -2.19 1.90
C ASN A 11 -0.88 -1.71 1.33
N LEU A 12 -0.91 -0.79 0.36
CA LEU A 12 0.33 -0.31 -0.25
C LEU A 12 1.35 0.24 0.76
N GLU A 13 0.92 1.08 1.70
CA GLU A 13 1.82 1.68 2.70
C GLU A 13 2.47 0.61 3.59
N SER A 14 1.72 -0.37 4.07
CA SER A 14 2.29 -1.43 4.90
C SER A 14 3.20 -2.38 4.13
N LEU A 15 2.94 -2.63 2.84
CA LEU A 15 3.85 -3.39 1.98
C LEU A 15 5.15 -2.62 1.67
N VAL A 16 5.07 -1.30 1.50
CA VAL A 16 6.23 -0.42 1.37
C VAL A 16 7.06 -0.47 2.66
N ILE A 17 6.42 -0.33 3.83
CA ILE A 17 7.10 -0.48 5.13
C ILE A 17 7.78 -1.83 5.25
N ALA A 18 7.08 -2.92 4.91
CA ALA A 18 7.62 -4.27 4.94
C ALA A 18 8.88 -4.40 4.08
N ARG A 19 8.86 -3.83 2.87
CA ARG A 19 9.99 -3.91 1.95
C ARG A 19 11.19 -3.12 2.49
N MET A 20 10.97 -1.94 3.03
CA MET A 20 12.03 -1.14 3.65
C MET A 20 12.60 -1.83 4.90
N ILE A 21 11.78 -2.51 5.71
CA ILE A 21 12.26 -3.33 6.82
C ILE A 21 13.16 -4.45 6.29
N GLN A 22 12.72 -5.19 5.27
CA GLN A 22 13.47 -6.28 4.65
C GLN A 22 14.81 -5.85 4.03
N LEU A 23 14.90 -4.59 3.57
CA LEU A 23 16.14 -4.02 3.03
C LEU A 23 17.14 -3.62 4.12
N LYS A 24 16.67 -3.30 5.33
CA LYS A 24 17.49 -2.71 6.39
C LYS A 24 17.79 -3.68 7.55
N PHE A 25 16.92 -4.66 7.76
CA PHE A 25 16.93 -5.54 8.91
C PHE A 25 16.71 -6.99 8.52
N ASP A 26 17.34 -7.89 9.27
CA ASP A 26 17.11 -9.33 9.18
C ASP A 26 15.96 -9.70 10.11
N ASN A 27 14.73 -9.41 9.69
CA ASN A 27 13.51 -9.72 10.46
C ASN A 27 12.64 -10.74 9.74
N GLU A 28 12.08 -11.68 10.50
CA GLU A 28 11.00 -12.52 10.01
C GLU A 28 9.71 -11.69 9.86
N LEU A 29 9.32 -11.47 8.61
CA LEU A 29 8.08 -10.78 8.24
C LEU A 29 6.95 -11.78 8.02
N PHE A 30 5.81 -11.55 8.65
CA PHE A 30 4.56 -12.21 8.29
C PHE A 30 3.47 -11.18 7.99
N ILE A 31 2.93 -11.27 6.79
CA ILE A 31 2.07 -10.27 6.20
C ILE A 31 0.78 -10.95 5.77
N THR A 32 -0.35 -10.45 6.25
CA THR A 32 -1.66 -10.99 5.93
C THR A 32 -2.56 -9.93 5.32
N THR A 33 -3.63 -10.38 4.66
CA THR A 33 -4.74 -9.51 4.23
C THR A 33 -6.05 -10.27 4.27
N GLU A 34 -7.15 -9.57 4.53
CA GLU A 34 -8.50 -10.12 4.41
C GLU A 34 -8.88 -10.41 2.95
N LYS A 35 -8.22 -9.71 2.01
CA LYS A 35 -8.51 -9.77 0.58
C LYS A 35 -8.19 -11.15 0.00
N ALA A 36 -8.85 -11.48 -1.10
CA ALA A 36 -8.55 -12.70 -1.85
C ALA A 36 -7.17 -12.68 -2.51
N GLU A 37 -6.63 -11.47 -2.74
CA GLU A 37 -5.36 -11.24 -3.40
C GLU A 37 -4.77 -9.90 -2.94
N PHE A 38 -3.44 -9.83 -2.79
CA PHE A 38 -2.75 -8.57 -2.55
C PHE A 38 -2.90 -7.66 -3.79
N GLY A 39 -3.26 -6.39 -3.57
CA GLY A 39 -3.58 -5.47 -4.66
C GLY A 39 -5.02 -5.50 -5.14
N PHE A 40 -5.88 -6.45 -4.74
CA PHE A 40 -7.24 -6.54 -5.31
C PHE A 40 -8.33 -6.82 -4.25
N PRO A 41 -9.31 -5.91 -4.05
CA PRO A 41 -9.40 -4.56 -4.63
C PRO A 41 -8.31 -3.62 -4.08
N ASN A 42 -7.95 -2.61 -4.86
CA ASN A 42 -6.97 -1.60 -4.48
C ASN A 42 -7.64 -0.26 -4.13
N GLU A 43 -7.06 0.43 -3.16
CA GLU A 43 -7.54 1.71 -2.66
C GLU A 43 -6.51 2.82 -2.88
N ALA A 44 -5.25 2.50 -3.14
CA ALA A 44 -4.17 3.47 -3.22
C ALA A 44 -4.20 4.29 -4.52
N CYS A 45 -3.78 5.55 -4.42
CA CYS A 45 -3.48 6.42 -5.55
C CYS A 45 -2.22 5.93 -6.27
N GLY A 46 -2.30 5.79 -7.60
CA GLY A 46 -1.20 5.41 -8.49
C GLY A 46 -0.45 6.59 -9.08
N LEU A 47 -0.69 7.83 -8.63
CA LEU A 47 0.04 9.00 -9.10
C LEU A 47 1.42 9.09 -8.44
N VAL A 48 2.42 9.52 -9.23
CA VAL A 48 3.83 9.62 -8.81
C VAL A 48 4.39 10.97 -9.26
N ASN A 49 5.09 11.67 -8.37
CA ASN A 49 5.79 12.91 -8.69
C ASN A 49 7.14 12.63 -9.36
N SER A 50 7.89 11.67 -8.81
CA SER A 50 9.20 11.25 -9.31
C SER A 50 9.29 9.72 -9.40
N PRO A 51 9.29 9.10 -10.59
CA PRO A 51 9.37 7.65 -10.74
C PRO A 51 10.61 7.02 -10.09
N ASN A 52 11.68 7.81 -9.96
CA ASN A 52 12.91 7.37 -9.28
C ASN A 52 12.70 7.06 -7.79
N ILE A 53 11.61 7.53 -7.17
CA ILE A 53 11.26 7.19 -5.78
C ILE A 53 11.11 5.67 -5.60
N LEU A 54 10.69 4.95 -6.65
CA LEU A 54 10.56 3.49 -6.61
C LEU A 54 11.90 2.77 -6.47
N ASN A 55 13.03 3.44 -6.76
CA ASN A 55 14.36 2.86 -6.59
C ASN A 55 14.68 2.64 -5.10
N GLU A 56 14.08 3.40 -4.18
CA GLU A 56 14.26 3.21 -2.73
C GLU A 56 13.75 1.84 -2.24
N LEU A 57 12.92 1.18 -3.04
CA LEU A 57 12.31 -0.11 -2.73
C LEU A 57 12.99 -1.30 -3.43
N GLU A 58 13.98 -1.02 -4.29
CA GLU A 58 14.71 -2.02 -5.08
C GLU A 58 13.79 -3.02 -5.80
N LEU A 59 12.77 -2.51 -6.51
CA LEU A 59 11.71 -3.32 -7.12
C LEU A 59 12.05 -3.85 -8.53
N ASN A 60 13.27 -3.63 -8.99
CA ASN A 60 13.63 -3.90 -10.38
C ASN A 60 13.80 -5.40 -10.68
N PRO A 61 13.40 -5.86 -11.88
CA PRO A 61 12.72 -5.09 -12.92
C PRO A 61 11.22 -4.85 -12.60
N LEU A 62 10.70 -3.67 -12.92
CA LEU A 62 9.27 -3.39 -12.85
C LEU A 62 8.54 -4.13 -13.98
N PRO A 63 7.51 -4.95 -13.68
CA PRO A 63 6.73 -5.62 -14.72
C PRO A 63 5.87 -4.63 -15.51
N ASN A 64 5.69 -4.91 -16.80
CA ASN A 64 4.86 -4.09 -17.71
C ASN A 64 3.43 -3.88 -17.18
N SER A 65 2.90 -4.81 -16.38
CA SER A 65 1.57 -4.71 -15.77
C SER A 65 1.41 -3.49 -14.86
N ILE A 66 2.49 -2.98 -14.24
CA ILE A 66 2.44 -1.75 -13.44
C ILE A 66 2.07 -0.54 -14.31
N SER A 67 2.36 -0.57 -15.61
CA SER A 67 1.94 0.46 -16.58
C SER A 67 2.36 1.89 -16.18
N LEU A 68 3.57 2.05 -15.67
CA LEU A 68 4.14 3.36 -15.33
C LEU A 68 4.28 4.22 -16.59
N SER A 69 3.67 5.40 -16.56
CA SER A 69 3.71 6.36 -17.67
C SER A 69 5.09 7.00 -17.85
N LEU A 70 5.34 7.54 -19.05
CA LEU A 70 6.59 8.19 -19.42
C LEU A 70 6.56 9.72 -19.26
N GLU A 71 5.38 10.30 -19.03
CA GLU A 71 5.16 11.75 -18.98
C GLU A 71 4.51 12.17 -17.67
N LYS A 72 4.81 13.40 -17.25
CA LYS A 72 4.21 14.02 -16.07
C LYS A 72 2.78 14.47 -16.36
N PRO A 73 1.90 14.46 -15.35
CA PRO A 73 2.04 13.77 -14.05
C PRO A 73 2.13 12.25 -14.25
N PHE A 74 3.07 11.60 -13.56
CA PHE A 74 3.29 10.16 -13.76
C PHE A 74 2.17 9.37 -13.09
N ALA A 75 1.78 8.27 -13.72
CA ALA A 75 0.75 7.39 -13.21
C ALA A 75 1.13 5.92 -13.45
N LEU A 76 0.79 5.08 -12.49
CA LEU A 76 0.90 3.63 -12.58
C LEU A 76 -0.38 2.98 -12.06
N ARG A 77 -0.46 1.66 -12.22
CA ARG A 77 -1.51 0.83 -11.64
C ARG A 77 -1.10 0.39 -10.25
N SER A 78 -1.56 1.11 -9.22
CA SER A 78 -1.21 0.86 -7.81
C SER A 78 -1.57 -0.55 -7.34
N GLU A 79 -2.63 -1.17 -7.89
CA GLU A 79 -2.97 -2.58 -7.64
C GLU A 79 -1.84 -3.55 -8.05
N TRP A 80 -1.17 -3.26 -9.16
CA TRP A 80 -0.08 -4.08 -9.67
C TRP A 80 1.23 -3.78 -8.95
N LEU A 81 1.40 -2.56 -8.45
CA LEU A 81 2.51 -2.23 -7.55
C LEU A 81 2.39 -2.99 -6.22
N GLU A 82 1.21 -2.98 -5.59
CA GLU A 82 0.95 -3.78 -4.37
C GLU A 82 1.22 -5.27 -4.60
N LYS A 83 0.70 -5.82 -5.71
CA LYS A 83 0.93 -7.23 -6.06
C LYS A 83 2.41 -7.52 -6.31
N HIS A 84 3.13 -6.64 -7.00
CA HIS A 84 4.56 -6.79 -7.26
C HIS A 84 5.38 -6.73 -5.98
N LEU A 85 5.07 -5.79 -5.07
CA LEU A 85 5.66 -5.72 -3.73
C LEU A 85 5.48 -7.03 -2.97
N ALA A 86 4.27 -7.58 -2.94
CA ALA A 86 3.99 -8.85 -2.29
C ALA A 86 4.84 -9.99 -2.86
N ILE A 87 5.02 -10.05 -4.19
CA ILE A 87 5.89 -11.04 -4.86
C ILE A 87 7.36 -10.85 -4.44
N ILE A 88 7.87 -9.62 -4.46
CA ILE A 88 9.26 -9.32 -4.07
C ILE A 88 9.49 -9.68 -2.60
N LEU A 89 8.57 -9.31 -1.71
CA LEU A 89 8.62 -9.66 -0.29
C LEU A 89 8.72 -11.17 -0.08
N ALA A 90 7.83 -11.93 -0.73
CA ALA A 90 7.81 -13.39 -0.66
C ALA A 90 9.12 -14.03 -1.18
N LYS A 91 9.63 -13.54 -2.32
CA LYS A 91 10.91 -14.01 -2.89
C LYS A 91 12.10 -13.77 -1.97
N ASN A 92 12.00 -12.78 -1.08
CA ASN A 92 13.03 -12.43 -0.11
C ASN A 92 12.67 -12.95 1.30
N GLY A 93 11.83 -13.97 1.41
CA GLY A 93 11.64 -14.74 2.64
C GLY A 93 10.46 -14.31 3.54
N ALA A 94 9.71 -13.26 3.17
CA ALA A 94 8.51 -12.91 3.92
C ALA A 94 7.43 -13.98 3.75
N LYS A 95 6.70 -14.28 4.84
CA LYS A 95 5.50 -15.13 4.81
C LYS A 95 4.31 -14.26 4.44
N LEU A 96 3.53 -14.67 3.44
CA LEU A 96 2.35 -13.93 3.00
C LEU A 96 1.11 -14.83 3.03
N GLN A 97 -0.02 -14.30 3.52
CA GLN A 97 -1.31 -14.99 3.43
C GLN A 97 -2.48 -14.05 3.11
N THR A 98 -3.40 -14.57 2.31
CA THR A 98 -4.64 -13.91 1.90
C THR A 98 -5.84 -14.52 2.62
N ARG A 99 -7.01 -13.87 2.54
CA ARG A 99 -8.27 -14.37 3.13
C ARG A 99 -8.15 -14.71 4.62
N CYS A 100 -7.35 -13.91 5.32
CA CYS A 100 -7.09 -14.05 6.74
C CYS A 100 -7.71 -12.88 7.49
N ARG A 101 -8.35 -13.16 8.61
CA ARG A 101 -8.77 -12.15 9.57
C ARG A 101 -7.99 -12.30 10.85
N PHE A 102 -7.80 -11.18 11.52
CA PHE A 102 -6.97 -11.13 12.70
C PHE A 102 -7.70 -10.51 13.90
N GLU A 103 -7.69 -11.22 15.02
CA GLU A 103 -8.26 -10.78 16.30
C GLU A 103 -7.10 -10.53 17.28
N ILE A 104 -6.90 -9.27 17.69
CA ILE A 104 -5.89 -8.90 18.69
C ILE A 104 -6.40 -9.30 20.08
N ASN A 105 -5.62 -10.10 20.80
CA ASN A 105 -5.93 -10.50 22.18
C ASN A 105 -5.10 -9.70 23.20
N SER A 106 -3.85 -9.35 22.85
CA SER A 106 -2.93 -8.55 23.66
C SER A 106 -1.98 -7.75 22.76
N GLU A 107 -1.09 -6.96 23.37
CA GLU A 107 -0.08 -6.16 22.66
C GLU A 107 0.79 -6.97 21.68
N ASN A 108 1.11 -8.22 22.03
CA ASN A 108 2.03 -9.09 21.30
C ASN A 108 1.44 -10.45 20.91
N SER A 109 0.11 -10.60 20.99
CA SER A 109 -0.55 -11.85 20.64
C SER A 109 -1.98 -11.66 20.13
N GLY A 110 -2.40 -12.61 19.30
CA GLY A 110 -3.77 -12.68 18.83
C GLY A 110 -4.04 -13.98 18.10
N LEU A 111 -5.15 -13.98 17.37
CA LEU A 111 -5.67 -15.16 16.71
C LEU A 111 -5.86 -14.91 15.22
N LEU A 112 -5.20 -15.74 14.42
CA LEU A 112 -5.37 -15.74 12.97
C LEU A 112 -6.48 -16.73 12.58
N ARG A 113 -7.46 -16.25 11.82
CA ARG A 113 -8.59 -17.03 11.31
C ARG A 113 -8.70 -16.87 9.79
N GLY A 114 -9.43 -17.77 9.15
CA GLY A 114 -9.76 -17.68 7.71
C GLY A 114 -9.16 -18.82 6.90
N ALA A 115 -9.04 -18.62 5.58
CA ALA A 115 -8.55 -19.65 4.66
C ALA A 115 -7.02 -19.72 4.66
N THR A 116 -6.44 -20.12 5.80
CA THR A 116 -5.00 -20.18 6.06
C THR A 116 -4.56 -21.52 6.64
N ILE A 117 -3.32 -21.92 6.34
CA ILE A 117 -2.67 -23.07 6.98
C ILE A 117 -2.12 -22.76 8.40
N HIS A 118 -2.10 -21.48 8.78
CA HIS A 118 -1.58 -20.98 10.05
C HIS A 118 -2.71 -20.53 10.99
N GLN A 119 -3.89 -21.17 10.91
CA GLN A 119 -4.97 -20.88 11.84
C GLN A 119 -4.52 -21.09 13.29
N GLY A 120 -4.96 -20.19 14.16
CA GLY A 120 -4.72 -20.29 15.60
C GLY A 120 -3.82 -19.18 16.14
N PRO A 121 -3.23 -19.42 17.33
CA PRO A 121 -2.49 -18.38 18.04
C PRO A 121 -1.23 -17.95 17.31
N ILE A 122 -1.05 -16.64 17.24
CA ILE A 122 0.15 -15.98 16.74
C ILE A 122 0.66 -14.97 17.76
N THR A 123 1.98 -14.86 17.87
CA THR A 123 2.68 -13.85 18.66
C THR A 123 3.70 -13.12 17.79
N TRP A 124 4.07 -11.90 18.19
CA TRP A 124 5.03 -11.08 17.46
C TRP A 124 5.88 -10.21 18.38
N ASN A 125 7.05 -9.77 17.89
CA ASN A 125 7.84 -8.73 18.56
C ASN A 125 7.29 -7.33 18.25
N LYS A 126 6.90 -7.07 17.00
CA LYS A 126 6.29 -5.82 16.55
C LYS A 126 5.10 -6.07 15.63
N ILE A 127 4.08 -5.21 15.74
CA ILE A 127 2.94 -5.18 14.82
C ILE A 127 2.93 -3.86 14.07
N VAL A 128 2.78 -3.90 12.75
CA VAL A 128 2.66 -2.71 11.90
C VAL A 128 1.23 -2.60 11.42
N ASN A 129 0.51 -1.65 12.01
CA ASN A 129 -0.83 -1.25 11.58
C ASN A 129 -0.77 0.17 11.03
N VAL A 130 -1.05 0.32 9.73
CA VAL A 130 -1.18 1.64 9.11
C VAL A 130 -2.56 2.19 9.47
N VAL A 131 -2.59 3.03 10.49
CA VAL A 131 -3.78 3.78 10.89
C VAL A 131 -3.65 5.20 10.36
N TYR A 132 -4.72 5.67 9.72
CA TYR A 132 -4.89 7.05 9.29
C TYR A 132 -5.68 7.79 10.39
N ASP A 133 -5.09 8.86 10.94
CA ASP A 133 -5.73 9.68 11.97
C ASP A 133 -6.77 10.65 11.37
N SER A 134 -7.45 11.40 12.25
CA SER A 134 -8.53 12.32 11.88
C SER A 134 -8.08 13.55 11.08
N THR A 135 -6.76 13.77 10.91
CA THR A 135 -6.23 14.88 10.11
C THR A 135 -6.23 14.55 8.61
N PHE A 136 -6.36 13.27 8.24
CA PHE A 136 -6.40 12.85 6.85
C PHE A 136 -7.82 12.96 6.26
N ILE A 137 -7.86 13.33 4.99
CA ILE A 137 -9.09 13.52 4.23
C ILE A 137 -9.26 12.35 3.27
N GLN A 138 -10.49 11.84 3.16
CA GLN A 138 -10.83 10.84 2.17
C GLN A 138 -10.91 11.48 0.78
N TRP A 139 -10.19 10.90 -0.18
CA TRP A 139 -10.20 11.25 -1.59
C TRP A 139 -10.90 10.16 -2.41
N PHE A 140 -11.55 10.59 -3.48
CA PHE A 140 -12.32 9.74 -4.39
C PHE A 140 -11.59 9.66 -5.73
N GLY A 141 -11.15 8.46 -6.06
CA GLY A 141 -10.41 8.13 -7.26
C GLY A 141 -11.29 7.50 -8.32
N THR A 142 -10.97 7.75 -9.58
CA THR A 142 -11.61 7.09 -10.72
C THR A 142 -10.58 6.71 -11.76
N ILE A 143 -10.78 5.54 -12.36
CA ILE A 143 -10.10 5.14 -13.59
C ILE A 143 -11.09 5.28 -14.75
N SER A 144 -10.75 6.05 -15.77
CA SER A 144 -11.61 6.30 -16.93
C SER A 144 -10.91 6.06 -18.26
N SER A 145 -11.71 5.84 -19.31
CA SER A 145 -11.24 5.74 -20.69
C SER A 145 -11.18 7.10 -21.41
N SER A 146 -11.61 8.18 -20.77
CA SER A 146 -11.68 9.52 -21.38
C SER A 146 -11.41 10.63 -20.37
N ASP A 147 -10.75 11.70 -20.85
CA ASP A 147 -10.37 12.90 -20.06
C ASP A 147 -11.53 13.90 -19.92
N GLY A 148 -12.67 13.44 -19.39
CA GLY A 148 -13.88 14.26 -19.19
C GLY A 148 -14.08 14.71 -17.74
N LEU A 149 -13.19 14.30 -16.85
CA LEU A 149 -13.32 14.51 -15.41
C LEU A 149 -12.37 15.66 -15.04
N ASP A 150 -12.90 16.87 -14.88
CA ASP A 150 -12.20 18.09 -14.43
C ASP A 150 -11.52 17.90 -13.04
N ALA A 151 -10.45 17.12 -12.97
CA ALA A 151 -9.75 16.73 -11.76
C ALA A 151 -8.35 17.33 -11.78
N LYS A 152 -7.97 17.98 -10.67
CA LYS A 152 -6.65 18.60 -10.52
C LYS A 152 -5.54 17.54 -10.39
N HIS A 153 -5.83 16.44 -9.70
CA HIS A 153 -4.91 15.32 -9.52
C HIS A 153 -5.28 14.24 -10.51
N LYS A 154 -4.60 14.20 -11.65
CA LYS A 154 -4.85 13.20 -12.69
C LYS A 154 -3.55 12.79 -13.35
N GLY A 155 -3.53 11.63 -14.00
CA GLY A 155 -2.41 11.16 -14.81
C GLY A 155 -2.84 10.07 -15.77
N VAL A 156 -2.17 9.98 -16.92
CA VAL A 156 -2.45 8.99 -17.96
C VAL A 156 -1.49 7.83 -17.76
N ARG A 157 -2.02 6.63 -17.50
CA ARG A 157 -1.24 5.39 -17.36
C ARG A 157 -0.72 4.93 -18.71
N ALA A 158 0.30 4.08 -18.72
CA ALA A 158 0.89 3.57 -19.98
C ALA A 158 -0.09 2.75 -20.84
N ASP A 159 -1.16 2.22 -20.24
CA ASP A 159 -2.25 1.54 -20.97
C ASP A 159 -3.29 2.50 -21.57
N GLY A 160 -3.08 3.81 -21.43
CA GLY A 160 -3.96 4.87 -21.94
C GLY A 160 -5.15 5.20 -21.03
N THR A 161 -5.36 4.45 -19.94
CA THR A 161 -6.39 4.79 -18.96
C THR A 161 -5.98 5.99 -18.11
N ILE A 162 -6.96 6.75 -17.63
CA ILE A 162 -6.72 7.98 -16.88
C ILE A 162 -7.13 7.75 -15.45
N GLU A 163 -6.18 7.96 -14.54
CA GLU A 163 -6.45 8.02 -13.11
C GLU A 163 -6.71 9.46 -12.71
N SER A 164 -7.74 9.70 -11.89
CA SER A 164 -8.15 11.03 -11.47
C SER A 164 -8.70 11.02 -10.04
N TRP A 165 -8.39 12.06 -9.27
CA TRP A 165 -8.74 12.17 -7.85
C TRP A 165 -9.38 13.51 -7.50
N ARG A 166 -10.42 13.46 -6.65
CA ARG A 166 -11.09 14.63 -6.08
C ARG A 166 -11.46 14.40 -4.63
N ASN A 167 -11.68 15.49 -3.89
CA ASN A 167 -12.21 15.47 -2.51
C ASN A 167 -13.73 15.25 -2.45
N LYS A 168 -14.37 14.88 -3.56
CA LYS A 168 -15.80 14.54 -3.64
C LYS A 168 -16.04 13.43 -4.67
N PRO A 169 -17.08 12.60 -4.50
CA PRO A 169 -17.42 11.55 -5.45
C PRO A 169 -17.59 12.07 -6.88
N ILE A 170 -17.16 11.28 -7.86
CA ILE A 170 -17.28 11.59 -9.28
C ILE A 170 -18.31 10.66 -9.91
N SER A 171 -19.23 11.22 -10.70
CA SER A 171 -20.21 10.45 -11.48
C SER A 171 -20.04 10.76 -12.96
N SER A 172 -19.73 9.73 -13.75
CA SER A 172 -19.65 9.77 -15.20
C SER A 172 -19.84 8.34 -15.74
N SER A 173 -20.39 8.22 -16.95
CA SER A 173 -20.50 6.95 -17.67
C SER A 173 -19.15 6.42 -18.18
N SER A 174 -18.12 7.26 -18.23
CA SER A 174 -16.76 6.88 -18.67
C SER A 174 -15.91 6.23 -17.58
N ILE A 175 -16.45 6.09 -16.37
CA ILE A 175 -15.73 5.52 -15.22
C ILE A 175 -15.73 3.99 -15.34
N LEU A 176 -14.54 3.41 -15.45
CA LEU A 176 -14.31 1.97 -15.45
C LEU A 176 -14.19 1.43 -14.02
N GLU A 177 -13.62 2.22 -13.12
CA GLU A 177 -13.36 1.82 -11.74
C GLU A 177 -13.45 3.03 -10.80
N ARG A 178 -13.91 2.80 -9.57
CA ARG A 178 -13.93 3.79 -8.48
C ARG A 178 -13.07 3.30 -7.33
N ARG A 179 -12.34 4.21 -6.71
CA ARG A 179 -11.47 3.96 -5.55
C ARG A 179 -11.65 5.05 -4.50
N THR A 180 -11.20 4.75 -3.30
CA THR A 180 -11.06 5.75 -2.24
C THR A 180 -9.72 5.57 -1.55
N CYS A 181 -9.05 6.67 -1.24
CA CYS A 181 -7.81 6.68 -0.48
C CYS A 181 -7.82 7.79 0.56
N PHE A 182 -6.77 7.86 1.37
CA PHE A 182 -6.51 9.00 2.23
C PHE A 182 -5.50 9.96 1.60
N GLY A 183 -5.49 11.18 2.09
CA GLY A 183 -4.55 12.23 1.71
C GLY A 183 -4.66 13.43 2.62
N LEU A 184 -4.06 14.53 2.19
CA LEU A 184 -4.17 15.84 2.84
C LEU A 184 -5.18 16.72 2.11
N GLU A 185 -5.41 17.92 2.63
CA GLU A 185 -6.25 18.94 1.97
C GLU A 185 -5.79 19.25 0.54
N LYS A 186 -4.49 19.15 0.29
CA LYS A 186 -3.89 19.51 -1.01
C LYS A 186 -3.94 18.40 -2.06
N GLY A 187 -4.25 17.15 -1.69
CA GLY A 187 -4.25 16.02 -2.62
C GLY A 187 -4.32 14.65 -1.93
N PRO A 188 -4.65 13.59 -2.68
CA PRO A 188 -4.48 12.22 -2.20
C PRO A 188 -2.99 11.93 -1.97
N PHE A 189 -2.66 10.95 -1.14
CA PHE A 189 -1.26 10.52 -1.03
C PHE A 189 -0.79 9.89 -2.33
N TYR A 190 0.18 10.53 -2.99
CA TYR A 190 0.87 9.96 -4.13
C TYR A 190 1.82 8.87 -3.61
N ILE A 191 2.36 8.06 -4.52
CA ILE A 191 3.31 7.00 -4.15
C ILE A 191 4.52 7.57 -3.40
N ASP A 192 4.99 8.76 -3.78
CA ASP A 192 6.07 9.46 -3.10
C ASP A 192 5.73 9.78 -1.63
N ASP A 193 4.50 10.23 -1.35
CA ASP A 193 4.05 10.53 0.01
C ASP A 193 3.96 9.25 0.85
N ILE A 194 3.48 8.15 0.26
CA ILE A 194 3.40 6.84 0.92
C ILE A 194 4.81 6.34 1.31
N ILE A 195 5.77 6.45 0.40
CA ILE A 195 7.17 6.07 0.66
C ILE A 195 7.77 6.94 1.76
N HIS A 196 7.53 8.24 1.72
CA HIS A 196 8.00 9.16 2.75
C HIS A 196 7.42 8.82 4.14
N HIS A 197 6.10 8.62 4.23
CA HIS A 197 5.44 8.22 5.48
C HIS A 197 5.91 6.87 6.00
N ALA A 198 6.15 5.90 5.11
CA ALA A 198 6.70 4.61 5.48
C ALA A 198 8.10 4.76 6.11
N GLN A 199 8.94 5.60 5.53
CA GLN A 199 10.28 5.90 6.04
C GLN A 199 10.20 6.54 7.44
N GLU A 200 9.34 7.54 7.65
CA GLU A 200 9.14 8.15 8.97
C GLU A 200 8.66 7.14 10.03
N ARG A 201 7.76 6.23 9.66
CA ARG A 201 7.29 5.17 10.58
C ARG A 201 8.42 4.22 10.96
N ILE A 202 9.23 3.81 10.01
CA ILE A 202 10.39 2.94 10.25
C ILE A 202 11.40 3.62 11.18
N ASP A 203 11.66 4.91 10.98
CA ASP A 203 12.58 5.64 11.83
C ASP A 203 12.11 5.71 13.28
N ARG A 204 10.80 5.82 13.52
CA ARG A 204 10.21 5.74 14.88
C ARG A 204 10.28 4.32 15.47
N ILE A 205 10.24 3.29 14.62
CA ILE A 205 10.37 1.89 15.05
C ILE A 205 11.81 1.56 15.47
N ILE A 206 12.80 2.19 14.84
CA ILE A 206 14.24 2.01 15.10
C ILE A 206 14.70 2.92 16.24
N ASN A 207 14.32 4.19 16.18
CA ASN A 207 14.68 5.25 17.11
C ASN A 207 13.41 5.77 17.78
N PRO A 208 12.86 5.04 18.77
CA PRO A 208 11.69 5.52 19.48
C PRO A 208 12.01 6.88 20.11
N PRO A 209 11.10 7.87 20.02
CA PRO A 209 11.31 9.15 20.66
C PRO A 209 11.57 8.93 22.15
N SER A 210 12.60 9.58 22.68
CA SER A 210 12.87 9.58 24.12
C SER A 210 11.63 10.08 24.86
N LEU A 211 11.13 9.29 25.81
CA LEU A 211 10.02 9.69 26.65
C LEU A 211 10.37 11.02 27.35
N PRO A 212 9.43 11.98 27.43
CA PRO A 212 9.62 13.21 28.20
C PRO A 212 9.81 12.95 29.70
#